data_AF-A0A256ZU11-F1
#
_entry.id   AF-A0A256ZU11-F1
#
_cell.length_a   1.000
_cell.length_b   1.000
_cell.length_c   1.000
_cell.angle_alpha   90.00
_cell.angle_beta   90.00
_cell.angle_gamma   90.00
#
_symmetry.space_group_name_H-M   'P 1'
#
loop_
_entity.id
_entity.type
_entity.pdbx_description
1 polymer ?
#
loop_
_entity_poly.entity_id
_entity_poly.type
_entity_poly.pdbx_seq_one_letter_code
_entity_poly.pdbx_strand_id
1 'polypeptide(L)'
;MNEQNELVVVDGNKIELTINSKVYPEEIIDKAVENYSDVCEIEDRKNEQIHKIILKPKQLFDSKEDLETIGYEFMNYLLYLIKNKVL
;
A
#
# COMPACT_ATOMS: atom_id res chain seq x y z
N MET A 1 -2.55 21.72 -15.37
CA MET A 1 -1.98 20.77 -14.40
C MET A 1 -3.10 19.85 -14.00
N ASN A 2 -3.15 18.64 -14.57
CA ASN A 2 -3.96 17.57 -14.01
C ASN A 2 -3.05 16.88 -12.99
N GLU A 3 -3.31 17.09 -11.70
CA GLU A 3 -2.84 16.15 -10.69
C GLU A 3 -3.62 14.86 -10.97
N GLN A 4 -3.02 13.97 -11.75
CA GLN A 4 -3.46 12.58 -11.75
C GLN A 4 -3.28 12.12 -10.31
N ASN A 5 -4.38 11.79 -9.63
CA ASN A 5 -4.33 11.10 -8.34
C ASN A 5 -3.73 9.71 -8.59
N GLU A 6 -2.42 9.65 -8.71
CA GLU A 6 -1.70 8.38 -8.76
C GLU A 6 -1.91 7.70 -7.42
N LEU A 7 -2.47 6.50 -7.48
CA LEU A 7 -2.80 5.69 -6.31
C LEU A 7 -1.52 5.20 -5.58
N VAL A 8 -0.40 5.20 -6.31
CA VAL A 8 0.95 4.82 -5.88
C VAL A 8 1.89 5.97 -6.21
N VAL A 9 2.54 6.55 -5.21
CA VAL A 9 3.53 7.62 -5.39
C VAL A 9 4.87 7.14 -4.84
N VAL A 10 5.93 7.20 -5.64
CA VAL A 10 7.29 6.84 -5.19
C VAL A 10 8.11 8.10 -4.89
N ASP A 11 8.64 8.19 -3.68
CA ASP A 11 9.56 9.24 -3.22
C ASP A 11 10.82 8.62 -2.61
N GLY A 12 11.93 8.67 -3.34
CA GLY A 12 13.15 7.96 -2.97
C GLY A 12 12.91 6.44 -2.91
N ASN A 13 13.26 5.81 -1.79
CA ASN A 13 13.01 4.37 -1.54
C ASN A 13 11.73 4.12 -0.74
N LYS A 14 10.73 5.00 -0.89
CA LYS A 14 9.45 4.91 -0.20
C LYS A 14 8.32 4.90 -1.21
N ILE A 15 7.30 4.12 -0.91
CA ILE A 15 6.08 4.02 -1.70
C ILE A 15 4.95 4.53 -0.82
N GLU A 16 4.29 5.60 -1.24
CA GLU A 16 3.13 6.16 -0.55
C GLU A 16 1.84 5.72 -1.24
N LEU A 17 0.93 5.16 -0.45
CA LEU A 17 -0.39 4.69 -0.88
C LEU A 17 -1.45 5.43 -0.06
N THR A 18 -2.52 5.85 -0.73
CA THR A 18 -3.71 6.40 -0.06
C THR A 18 -4.88 5.46 -0.27
N ILE A 19 -5.34 4.84 0.81
CA ILE A 19 -6.36 3.79 0.77
C ILE A 19 -7.60 4.27 1.51
N ASN A 20 -8.76 4.13 0.88
CA ASN A 20 -10.04 4.50 1.48
C ASN A 20 -10.72 3.28 2.10
N SER A 21 -10.95 3.32 3.41
CA SER A 21 -11.54 2.22 4.17
C SER A 21 -13.02 1.96 3.88
N LYS A 22 -13.70 2.86 3.14
CA LYS A 22 -15.02 2.58 2.55
C LYS A 22 -14.95 1.53 1.43
N VAL A 23 -13.83 1.44 0.73
CA VAL A 23 -13.62 0.52 -0.40
C VAL A 23 -12.86 -0.73 0.05
N TYR A 24 -11.85 -0.53 0.91
CA TYR A 24 -11.02 -1.58 1.45
C TYR A 24 -11.29 -1.70 2.96
N PRO A 25 -11.99 -2.76 3.44
CA PRO A 25 -12.29 -2.88 4.86
C PRO A 25 -11.04 -2.78 5.73
N GLU A 26 -11.14 -2.10 6.87
CA GLU A 26 -10.00 -1.81 7.76
C GLU A 26 -9.25 -3.09 8.17
N GLU A 27 -9.97 -4.13 8.54
CA GLU A 27 -9.42 -5.46 8.85
C GLU A 27 -8.58 -6.08 7.71
N ILE A 28 -8.92 -5.78 6.45
CA ILE A 28 -8.15 -6.24 5.29
C ILE A 28 -6.88 -5.41 5.11
N ILE A 29 -6.97 -4.10 5.34
CA ILE A 29 -5.81 -3.20 5.32
C ILE A 29 -4.81 -3.63 6.40
N ASP A 30 -5.29 -3.81 7.64
CA ASP A 30 -4.46 -4.22 8.78
C ASP A 30 -3.76 -5.55 8.51
N LYS A 31 -4.48 -6.54 7.98
CA LYS A 31 -3.92 -7.85 7.61
C LYS A 31 -2.88 -7.75 6.48
N ALA A 32 -3.11 -6.90 5.49
CA ALA A 32 -2.12 -6.67 4.43
C ALA A 32 -0.86 -5.99 4.97
N VAL A 33 -1.02 -5.00 5.88
CA VAL A 33 0.09 -4.34 6.58
C VAL A 33 0.88 -5.37 7.41
N GLU A 34 0.20 -6.23 8.17
CA GLU A 34 0.84 -7.30 8.93
C GLU A 34 1.66 -8.22 8.02
N ASN A 35 1.06 -8.74 6.93
CA ASN A 35 1.74 -9.67 6.04
C ASN A 35 2.90 -9.02 5.26
N TYR A 36 2.76 -7.76 4.84
CA TYR A 36 3.85 -7.05 4.14
C TYR A 36 4.94 -6.55 5.09
N SER A 37 4.73 -6.56 6.40
CA SER A 37 5.77 -6.16 7.37
C SER A 37 7.00 -7.08 7.33
N ASP A 38 6.88 -8.29 6.76
CA ASP A 38 7.99 -9.20 6.51
C ASP A 38 8.97 -8.64 5.48
N VAL A 39 8.47 -7.98 4.44
CA VAL A 39 9.26 -7.48 3.29
C VAL A 39 9.47 -5.97 3.29
N CYS A 40 8.64 -5.22 4.01
CA CYS A 40 8.69 -3.76 4.13
C CYS A 40 8.71 -3.32 5.59
N GLU A 41 9.38 -2.22 5.91
CA GLU A 41 9.00 -1.40 7.06
C GLU A 41 7.79 -0.55 6.66
N ILE A 42 6.75 -0.51 7.48
CA ILE A 42 5.48 0.14 7.13
C ILE A 42 5.13 1.21 8.16
N GLU A 43 4.81 2.40 7.69
CA GLU A 43 4.09 3.40 8.48
C GLU A 43 2.64 3.46 8.01
N ASP A 44 1.68 3.29 8.92
CA ASP A 44 0.26 3.57 8.66
C ASP A 44 -0.16 4.82 9.43
N ARG A 45 -0.62 5.83 8.69
CA ARG A 45 -1.23 7.04 9.24
C ARG A 45 -2.71 7.05 8.89
N LYS A 46 -3.54 6.70 9.86
CA LYS A 46 -4.99 6.69 9.72
C LYS A 46 -5.62 8.03 10.09
N ASN A 47 -6.52 8.52 9.25
CA ASN A 47 -7.44 9.61 9.57
C ASN A 47 -8.84 9.30 9.03
N GLU A 48 -9.83 9.20 9.91
CA GLU A 48 -11.21 8.83 9.58
C GLU A 48 -11.28 7.56 8.71
N GLN A 49 -11.58 7.73 7.41
CA GLN A 49 -11.74 6.66 6.43
C GLN A 49 -10.56 6.53 5.48
N ILE A 50 -9.46 7.25 5.73
CA ILE A 50 -8.28 7.26 4.86
C ILE A 50 -7.10 6.70 5.65
N HIS A 51 -6.45 5.68 5.10
CA HIS A 51 -5.15 5.18 5.52
C HIS A 51 -4.10 5.70 4.55
N LYS A 52 -3.11 6.43 5.06
CA LYS A 52 -1.90 6.74 4.31
C LYS A 52 -0.82 5.73 4.71
N ILE A 53 -0.60 4.75 3.83
CA ILE A 53 0.39 3.69 4.02
C ILE A 53 1.69 4.12 3.33
N ILE A 54 2.80 4.07 4.07
CA ILE A 54 4.14 4.28 3.53
C ILE A 54 4.90 2.97 3.65
N LEU A 55 5.15 2.33 2.51
CA LEU A 55 5.98 1.13 2.43
C LEU A 55 7.43 1.53 2.18
N LYS A 56 8.34 1.01 3.00
CA LYS A 56 9.79 1.11 2.80
C LYS A 56 10.34 -0.30 2.62
N PRO A 57 10.58 -0.74 1.38
CA PRO A 57 11.10 -2.08 1.15
C PRO A 57 12.43 -2.29 1.89
N LYS A 58 12.59 -3.45 2.52
CA LYS A 58 13.83 -3.81 3.23
C LYS A 58 14.98 -4.13 2.26
N GLN A 59 14.64 -4.44 1.02
CA GLN A 59 15.60 -4.64 -0.07
C GLN A 59 15.82 -3.31 -0.82
N LEU A 60 16.99 -3.17 -1.44
CA LEU A 60 17.32 -2.02 -2.27
C LEU A 60 16.81 -2.27 -3.70
N PHE A 61 16.20 -1.25 -4.28
CA PHE A 61 15.70 -1.25 -5.64
C PHE A 61 16.42 -0.17 -6.45
N ASP A 62 16.83 -0.50 -7.66
CA ASP A 62 17.62 0.38 -8.52
C ASP A 62 16.76 1.24 -9.45
N SER A 63 15.44 1.03 -9.46
CA SER A 63 14.52 1.77 -10.32
C SER A 63 13.21 2.18 -9.61
N LYS A 64 12.64 3.29 -10.09
CA LYS A 64 11.32 3.76 -9.67
C LYS A 64 10.22 2.76 -10.06
N GLU A 65 10.33 2.13 -11.23
CA GLU A 65 9.34 1.15 -11.73
C GLU A 65 9.25 -0.09 -10.82
N ASP A 66 10.37 -0.55 -10.25
CA ASP A 66 10.35 -1.67 -9.32
C ASP A 66 9.59 -1.31 -8.02
N LEU A 67 9.82 -0.10 -7.51
CA LEU A 67 9.11 0.41 -6.34
C LEU A 67 7.62 0.62 -6.60
N GLU A 68 7.26 1.14 -7.79
CA GLU A 68 5.87 1.25 -8.22
C GLU A 68 5.20 -0.14 -8.29
N THR A 69 5.91 -1.14 -8.81
CA THR A 69 5.45 -2.53 -8.89
C THR A 69 5.08 -3.07 -7.52
N ILE A 70 5.90 -2.85 -6.49
CA ILE A 70 5.58 -3.24 -5.10
C ILE A 70 4.30 -2.56 -4.61
N GLY A 71 4.13 -1.28 -4.92
CA GLY A 71 2.90 -0.54 -4.60
C GLY A 71 1.66 -1.18 -5.25
N TYR A 72 1.75 -1.55 -6.53
CA TYR A 72 0.67 -2.24 -7.23
C TYR A 72 0.42 -3.66 -6.70
N GLU A 73 1.46 -4.40 -6.36
CA GLU A 73 1.34 -5.72 -5.74
C GLU A 73 0.61 -5.65 -4.41
N PHE A 74 0.93 -4.68 -3.55
CA PHE A 74 0.22 -4.45 -2.29
C PHE A 74 -1.27 -4.19 -2.53
N MET A 75 -1.61 -3.32 -3.49
CA MET A 75 -3.01 -3.01 -3.83
C MET A 75 -3.75 -4.21 -4.42
N ASN A 76 -3.09 -5.00 -5.26
CA ASN A 76 -3.64 -6.25 -5.79
C ASN A 76 -3.88 -7.27 -4.68
N TYR A 77 -2.99 -7.32 -3.68
CA TYR A 77 -3.12 -8.20 -2.53
C TYR A 77 -4.33 -7.82 -1.67
N LEU A 78 -4.56 -6.52 -1.43
CA LEU A 78 -5.79 -6.05 -0.77
C LEU A 78 -7.04 -6.52 -1.50
N LEU A 79 -7.09 -6.36 -2.83
CA LEU A 79 -8.22 -6.82 -3.65
C LEU A 79 -8.41 -8.34 -3.58
N TYR A 80 -7.30 -9.09 -3.54
CA TYR A 80 -7.33 -10.54 -3.36
C TYR A 80 -7.95 -10.93 -2.01
N LEU A 81 -7.55 -10.29 -0.92
CA LEU A 81 -8.08 -10.55 0.41
C LEU A 81 -9.59 -10.24 0.50
N ILE A 82 -10.04 -9.14 -0.11
CA ILE A 82 -11.47 -8.78 -0.22
C ILE A 82 -12.24 -9.89 -0.96
N LYS A 83 -11.77 -10.29 -2.14
CA LYS A 83 -12.47 -11.26 -2.99
C LYS A 83 -12.60 -12.63 -2.34
N ASN A 84 -11.59 -13.05 -1.59
CA ASN A 84 -11.55 -14.39 -0.99
C ASN A 84 -12.19 -14.44 0.40
N LYS A 85 -12.79 -13.34 0.88
CA LYS A 85 -13.39 -13.23 2.22
C LYS A 85 -12.49 -13.89 3.28
N VAL A 86 -11.19 -13.58 3.26
CA VAL A 86 -10.26 -14.16 4.25
C VAL A 86 -10.47 -13.44 5.59
N LEU A 87 -11.64 -13.67 6.17
CA LEU A 87 -12.16 -13.20 7.44
C LEU A 87 -12.90 -14.37 8.11
#